data_AF-A0ABD5TKY2-F1
#
_entry.id   AF-A0ABD5TKY2-F1
#
_cell.length_a   1.000
_cell.length_b   1.000
_cell.length_c   1.000
_cell.angle_alpha   90.00
_cell.angle_beta   90.00
_cell.angle_gamma   90.00
#
_symmetry.space_group_name_H-M   'P 1'
#
loop_
_entity.id
_entity.type
_entity.pdbx_description
1 polymer ?
#
loop_
_entity_poly.entity_id
_entity_poly.type
_entity_poly.pdbx_seq_one_letter_code
_entity_poly.pdbx_strand_id
1 'polypeptide(L)'
;MRGPTRGQSTLIGFVLLVGLVAVGGLSLMIVGEQASSAITEDTEIERVEQSFVQLSHETATVTRNNEKSEVTALDAGDYGAIVRENTGSYNVTARNTSDDGDESVEVIEEGTIGTMEYEHEDGTKIAYEGGGAFRETGSETRVVSSPLLNYNHESETLNFPMITVQGDKKLSSGDVIIEHLDATRNDNNSVKDKRIYVEIESEYCRGWETFFDEQAGGTSVTRSCDEGDEGTVEARFGYDDAENAFEDGVSLPNGEGSIGGKDQHSPFDDVEDNEFPPLDETIQLMLEDDDAYDEVHEEVIEDEDLELSDGMYYVEGIGDDGSIDFNLSDDDAVLVVNGSIETQTEDDGISVSDCGDDGDNQLRVYLTGDLDMDNGGTIAPECGDNETIQVYGSSETGVNFGNGNPTFEGLLYVASDEDEWEGSNSDEQVYFQGDPTFEGAIIAESVYVGSEVHNVEASAVDDSEVDVIPEGYEPAPQITYLNVIEHQVSMDDG
;
A
#
# COMPACT_ATOMS: atom_id res chain seq x y z
N MET A 1 -85.96 35.88 32.20
CA MET A 1 -84.91 34.96 31.69
C MET A 1 -83.98 35.75 30.78
N ARG A 2 -82.68 35.49 30.91
CA ARG A 2 -81.53 36.19 30.29
C ARG A 2 -81.61 36.24 28.76
N GLY A 3 -81.20 37.37 28.16
CA GLY A 3 -80.92 37.45 26.73
C GLY A 3 -79.53 36.92 26.38
N PRO A 4 -79.21 36.81 25.09
CA PRO A 4 -77.84 36.95 24.64
C PRO A 4 -77.73 38.03 23.56
N THR A 5 -76.98 39.07 23.90
CA THR A 5 -76.28 39.98 22.98
C THR A 5 -75.37 39.16 22.07
N ARG A 6 -75.74 39.00 20.81
CA ARG A 6 -74.85 38.55 19.74
C ARG A 6 -74.27 39.79 19.05
N GLY A 7 -73.13 40.26 19.53
CA GLY A 7 -72.49 41.47 19.03
C GLY A 7 -71.05 41.69 19.48
N GLN A 8 -70.32 40.65 19.89
CA GLN A 8 -68.88 40.75 20.21
C GLN A 8 -68.01 39.66 19.56
N SER A 9 -68.61 38.67 18.88
CA SER A 9 -67.84 37.52 18.35
C SER A 9 -66.96 37.87 17.15
N THR A 10 -67.33 38.89 16.36
CA THR A 10 -66.59 39.24 15.13
C THR A 10 -65.29 40.00 15.43
N LEU A 11 -65.28 40.83 16.48
CA LEU A 11 -64.12 41.67 16.82
C LEU A 11 -63.01 40.85 17.51
N ILE A 12 -63.38 39.89 18.35
CA ILE A 12 -62.44 38.95 18.98
C ILE A 12 -61.82 38.01 17.93
N GLY A 13 -62.60 37.54 16.95
CA GLY A 13 -62.08 36.70 15.86
C GLY A 13 -61.04 37.41 14.99
N PHE A 14 -61.25 38.69 14.67
CA PHE A 14 -60.29 39.47 13.87
C PHE A 14 -58.98 39.75 14.64
N VAL A 15 -59.07 40.11 15.93
CA VAL A 15 -57.88 40.35 16.76
C VAL A 15 -57.07 39.08 16.96
N LEU A 16 -57.73 37.93 17.18
CA LEU A 16 -57.05 36.63 17.27
C LEU A 16 -56.38 36.23 15.96
N LEU A 17 -57.03 36.49 14.82
CA LEU A 17 -56.47 36.15 13.51
C LEU A 17 -55.26 37.02 13.17
N VAL A 18 -55.32 38.33 13.44
CA VAL A 18 -54.16 39.22 13.25
C VAL A 18 -53.02 38.87 14.21
N GLY A 19 -53.33 38.51 15.47
CA GLY A 19 -52.34 38.05 16.44
C GLY A 19 -51.66 36.74 16.00
N LEU A 20 -52.43 35.77 15.51
CA LEU A 20 -51.90 34.49 15.04
C LEU A 20 -51.06 34.64 13.76
N VAL A 21 -51.48 35.51 12.83
CA VAL A 21 -50.69 35.81 11.63
C VAL A 21 -49.41 36.57 11.97
N ALA A 22 -49.44 37.49 12.94
CA ALA A 22 -48.26 38.22 13.39
C ALA A 22 -47.26 37.30 14.13
N VAL A 23 -47.76 36.41 15.00
CA VAL A 23 -46.92 35.41 15.68
C VAL A 23 -46.37 34.41 14.68
N GLY A 24 -47.18 33.91 13.74
CA GLY A 24 -46.73 33.02 12.67
C GLY A 24 -45.68 33.66 11.75
N GLY A 25 -45.84 34.93 11.39
CA GLY A 25 -44.89 35.68 10.57
C GLY A 25 -43.55 35.94 11.27
N LEU A 26 -43.57 36.26 12.57
CA LEU A 26 -42.36 36.40 13.38
C LEU A 26 -41.62 35.06 13.57
N SER A 27 -42.37 33.95 13.64
CA SER A 27 -41.79 32.60 13.77
C SER A 27 -41.00 32.18 12.53
N LEU A 28 -41.49 32.53 11.33
CA LEU A 28 -40.82 32.22 10.07
C LEU A 28 -39.55 33.06 9.84
N MET A 29 -39.46 34.24 10.45
CA MET A 29 -38.31 35.14 10.30
C MET A 29 -37.07 34.64 11.04
N ILE A 30 -37.25 33.97 12.19
CA ILE A 30 -36.15 33.45 13.04
C ILE A 30 -35.49 32.20 12.42
N VAL A 31 -36.22 31.45 11.58
CA VAL A 31 -35.70 30.25 10.90
C VAL A 31 -34.96 30.62 9.60
N GLY A 32 -35.21 31.81 9.03
CA GLY A 32 -34.52 32.30 7.84
C GLY A 32 -33.07 32.75 8.09
N GLU A 33 -32.76 33.28 9.28
CA GLU A 33 -31.40 33.76 9.59
C GLU A 33 -30.40 32.61 9.81
N GLN A 34 -30.80 31.54 10.51
CA GLN A 34 -29.88 30.42 10.82
C GLN A 34 -29.70 29.44 9.64
N ALA A 35 -30.69 29.32 8.75
CA ALA A 35 -30.52 28.54 7.52
C ALA A 35 -29.71 29.29 6.45
N SER A 36 -29.68 30.63 6.49
CA SER A 36 -28.96 31.43 5.51
C SER A 36 -27.46 31.54 5.79
N SER A 37 -27.01 31.49 7.05
CA SER A 37 -25.58 31.55 7.38
C SER A 37 -24.87 30.25 7.01
N ALA A 38 -25.42 29.10 7.39
CA ALA A 38 -24.84 27.79 7.08
C ALA A 38 -24.74 27.54 5.56
N ILE A 39 -25.75 27.97 4.77
CA ILE A 39 -25.70 27.85 3.30
C ILE A 39 -24.65 28.79 2.68
N THR A 40 -24.34 29.93 3.30
CA THR A 40 -23.37 30.90 2.76
C THR A 40 -21.93 30.50 3.06
N GLU A 41 -21.70 29.84 4.20
CA GLU A 41 -20.38 29.40 4.70
C GLU A 41 -19.85 28.19 3.90
N ASP A 42 -20.68 27.16 3.68
CA ASP A 42 -20.34 26.03 2.79
C ASP A 42 -20.03 26.50 1.35
N THR A 43 -20.72 27.56 0.89
CA THR A 43 -20.51 28.13 -0.45
C THR A 43 -19.16 28.85 -0.57
N GLU A 44 -18.60 29.40 0.52
CA GLU A 44 -17.29 30.05 0.46
C GLU A 44 -16.18 29.03 0.30
N ILE A 45 -16.15 27.99 1.14
CA ILE A 45 -15.14 26.94 1.10
C ILE A 45 -15.13 26.25 -0.26
N GLU A 46 -16.30 25.87 -0.79
CA GLU A 46 -16.40 25.27 -2.14
C GLU A 46 -15.84 26.20 -3.23
N ARG A 47 -16.10 27.51 -3.14
CA ARG A 47 -15.60 28.48 -4.13
C ARG A 47 -14.09 28.66 -4.05
N VAL A 48 -13.53 28.70 -2.83
CA VAL A 48 -12.08 28.77 -2.62
C VAL A 48 -11.42 27.48 -3.13
N GLU A 49 -11.97 26.31 -2.77
CA GLU A 49 -11.52 25.00 -3.24
C GLU A 49 -11.44 24.94 -4.77
N GLN A 50 -12.50 25.33 -5.48
CA GLN A 50 -12.49 25.39 -6.95
C GLN A 50 -11.47 26.39 -7.50
N SER A 51 -11.21 27.49 -6.79
CA SER A 51 -10.17 28.44 -7.19
C SER A 51 -8.77 27.86 -7.06
N PHE A 52 -8.51 27.04 -6.05
CA PHE A 52 -7.24 26.33 -5.87
C PHE A 52 -7.06 25.22 -6.91
N VAL A 53 -8.13 24.52 -7.31
CA VAL A 53 -8.10 23.59 -8.46
C VAL A 53 -7.76 24.32 -9.76
N GLN A 54 -8.34 25.51 -9.99
CA GLN A 54 -7.97 26.29 -11.17
C GLN A 54 -6.52 26.77 -11.10
N LEU A 55 -6.07 27.21 -9.92
CA LEU A 55 -4.67 27.60 -9.70
C LEU A 55 -3.71 26.44 -9.98
N SER A 56 -4.02 25.21 -9.56
CA SER A 56 -3.18 24.04 -9.82
C SER A 56 -3.06 23.74 -11.31
N HIS A 57 -4.18 23.80 -12.04
CA HIS A 57 -4.19 23.60 -13.49
C HIS A 57 -3.39 24.65 -14.26
N GLU A 58 -3.52 25.93 -13.90
CA GLU A 58 -2.77 27.01 -14.55
C GLU A 58 -1.28 26.94 -14.21
N THR A 59 -0.94 26.63 -12.96
CA THR A 59 0.47 26.46 -12.55
C THR A 59 1.10 25.27 -13.29
N ALA A 60 0.39 24.15 -13.40
CA ALA A 60 0.82 23.00 -14.19
C ALA A 60 1.01 23.36 -15.68
N THR A 61 0.16 24.21 -16.24
CA THR A 61 0.29 24.66 -17.64
C THR A 61 1.54 25.51 -17.83
N VAL A 62 1.77 26.47 -16.92
CA VAL A 62 2.95 27.35 -16.95
C VAL A 62 4.25 26.54 -16.89
N THR A 63 4.34 25.59 -15.94
CA THR A 63 5.55 24.78 -15.75
C THR A 63 5.76 23.80 -16.92
N ARG A 64 4.71 23.09 -17.37
CA ARG A 64 4.80 22.14 -18.50
C ARG A 64 5.16 22.80 -19.82
N ASN A 65 4.62 23.99 -20.10
CA ASN A 65 4.92 24.73 -21.34
C ASN A 65 6.21 25.55 -21.26
N ASN A 66 6.85 25.60 -20.08
CA ASN A 66 7.97 26.48 -19.78
C ASN A 66 7.65 27.95 -20.13
N GLU A 67 6.44 28.37 -19.79
CA GLU A 67 5.99 29.75 -19.92
C GLU A 67 6.58 30.59 -18.80
N LYS A 68 6.81 31.89 -19.04
CA LYS A 68 7.43 32.76 -18.04
C LYS A 68 6.46 33.16 -16.94
N SER A 69 5.21 33.39 -17.31
CA SER A 69 4.17 33.79 -16.37
C SER A 69 2.79 33.62 -16.97
N GLU A 70 1.79 33.37 -16.13
CA GLU A 70 0.36 33.39 -16.48
C GLU A 70 -0.41 34.16 -15.40
N VAL A 71 -1.60 34.67 -15.75
CA VAL A 71 -2.48 35.36 -14.81
C VAL A 71 -3.73 34.52 -14.61
N THR A 72 -4.06 34.22 -13.36
CA THR A 72 -5.29 33.52 -12.98
C THR A 72 -6.07 34.32 -11.96
N ALA A 73 -7.37 34.08 -11.88
CA ALA A 73 -8.20 34.65 -10.82
C ALA A 73 -8.14 33.74 -9.59
N LEU A 74 -7.80 34.30 -8.44
CA LEU A 74 -7.82 33.65 -7.14
C LEU A 74 -9.01 34.16 -6.32
N ASP A 75 -9.81 33.22 -5.82
CA ASP A 75 -10.76 33.45 -4.74
C ASP A 75 -10.16 32.88 -3.45
N ALA A 76 -9.68 33.76 -2.58
CA ALA A 76 -9.08 33.42 -1.31
C ALA A 76 -9.98 33.80 -0.13
N GLY A 77 -11.29 33.90 -0.38
CA GLY A 77 -12.27 34.27 0.64
C GLY A 77 -12.02 35.66 1.25
N ASP A 78 -12.59 35.89 2.43
CA ASP A 78 -12.38 37.13 3.20
C ASP A 78 -11.04 37.13 3.95
N TYR A 79 -10.46 35.95 4.17
CA TYR A 79 -9.24 35.76 4.96
C TYR A 79 -7.97 35.86 4.13
N GLY A 80 -8.03 35.69 2.81
CA GLY A 80 -6.86 35.64 1.94
C GLY A 80 -6.08 34.32 2.07
N ALA A 81 -5.14 34.11 1.15
CA ALA A 81 -4.26 32.94 1.14
C ALA A 81 -2.85 33.35 1.56
N ILE A 82 -2.16 32.50 2.33
CA ILE A 82 -0.80 32.72 2.80
C ILE A 82 0.13 31.80 2.02
N VAL A 83 1.08 32.39 1.32
CA VAL A 83 2.18 31.69 0.66
C VAL A 83 3.37 31.66 1.63
N ARG A 84 3.94 30.48 1.81
CA ARG A 84 5.13 30.22 2.62
C ARG A 84 6.08 29.30 1.87
N GLU A 85 7.37 29.61 1.93
CA GLU A 85 8.44 28.73 1.46
C GLU A 85 8.86 27.74 2.56
N ASN A 86 9.38 26.58 2.17
CA ASN A 86 9.96 25.58 3.09
C ASN A 86 8.99 25.12 4.19
N THR A 87 7.76 24.79 3.81
CA THR A 87 6.74 24.21 4.71
C THR A 87 6.82 22.70 4.81
N GLY A 88 7.56 22.06 3.92
CA GLY A 88 7.79 20.62 3.89
C GLY A 88 9.06 20.29 3.10
N SER A 89 9.32 19.00 2.90
CA SER A 89 10.47 18.51 2.15
C SER A 89 10.10 17.29 1.31
N TYR A 90 10.90 17.03 0.27
CA TYR A 90 10.83 15.79 -0.48
C TYR A 90 12.23 15.21 -0.67
N ASN A 91 12.32 13.89 -0.69
CA ASN A 91 13.56 13.17 -0.93
C ASN A 91 13.28 11.97 -1.84
N VAL A 92 14.04 11.88 -2.94
CA VAL A 92 13.97 10.78 -3.89
C VAL A 92 15.29 10.03 -3.86
N THR A 93 15.25 8.78 -3.44
CA THR A 93 16.45 7.93 -3.33
C THR A 93 16.31 6.67 -4.17
N ALA A 94 17.44 6.10 -4.55
CA ALA A 94 17.54 4.83 -5.25
C ALA A 94 18.43 3.87 -4.46
N ARG A 95 18.00 2.62 -4.34
CA ARG A 95 18.79 1.51 -3.79
C ARG A 95 19.00 0.46 -4.88
N ASN A 96 20.24 -0.02 -5.03
CA ASN A 96 20.52 -1.18 -5.89
C ASN A 96 20.04 -2.44 -5.17
N THR A 97 19.70 -3.47 -5.94
CA THR A 97 19.39 -4.80 -5.41
C THR A 97 20.66 -5.60 -5.13
N SER A 98 21.65 -5.55 -6.04
CA SER A 98 22.76 -6.52 -6.06
C SER A 98 24.07 -6.18 -5.31
N ASP A 99 24.12 -5.28 -4.30
CA ASP A 99 25.40 -4.92 -3.66
C ASP A 99 25.62 -5.64 -2.30
N ASP A 100 26.61 -6.55 -2.27
CA ASP A 100 27.21 -7.21 -1.09
C ASP A 100 27.42 -6.25 0.12
N GLY A 101 26.41 -6.10 0.98
CA GLY A 101 26.53 -5.58 2.35
C GLY A 101 27.00 -4.14 2.54
N ASP A 102 26.86 -3.26 1.54
CA ASP A 102 26.97 -1.80 1.69
C ASP A 102 25.84 -1.16 0.89
N GLU A 103 24.66 -1.01 1.51
CA GLU A 103 23.49 -0.34 0.94
C GLU A 103 23.88 1.07 0.46
N SER A 104 24.25 1.19 -0.81
CA SER A 104 24.57 2.49 -1.38
C SER A 104 23.26 3.21 -1.72
N VAL A 105 22.72 3.92 -0.73
CA VAL A 105 21.59 4.83 -0.94
C VAL A 105 22.06 5.99 -1.83
N GLU A 106 21.61 6.00 -3.08
CA GLU A 106 21.86 7.08 -4.03
C GLU A 106 20.75 8.13 -3.88
N VAL A 107 21.08 9.31 -3.37
CA VAL A 107 20.15 10.46 -3.44
C VAL A 107 20.05 10.90 -4.89
N ILE A 108 18.87 10.70 -5.49
CA ILE A 108 18.57 11.17 -6.83
C ILE A 108 18.30 12.66 -6.77
N GLU A 109 17.31 13.09 -5.97
CA GLU A 109 16.92 14.48 -5.84
C GLU A 109 16.37 14.73 -4.43
N GLU A 110 16.69 15.88 -3.84
CA GLU A 110 16.11 16.33 -2.58
C GLU A 110 15.78 17.82 -2.68
N GLY A 111 14.73 18.26 -2.00
CA GLY A 111 14.33 19.66 -2.05
C GLY A 111 13.30 20.04 -1.00
N THR A 112 12.92 21.32 -1.01
CA THR A 112 11.91 21.85 -0.10
C THR A 112 10.61 22.13 -0.81
N ILE A 113 9.52 21.92 -0.09
CA ILE A 113 8.18 22.17 -0.55
C ILE A 113 7.71 23.50 0.04
N GLY A 114 7.10 24.33 -0.81
CA GLY A 114 6.42 25.56 -0.41
C GLY A 114 4.93 25.47 -0.68
N THR A 115 4.14 26.10 0.20
CA THR A 115 2.67 25.97 0.23
C THR A 115 2.00 27.32 0.11
N MET A 116 0.91 27.36 -0.65
CA MET A 116 -0.12 28.39 -0.53
C MET A 116 -1.30 27.81 0.24
N GLU A 117 -1.75 28.47 1.30
CA GLU A 117 -2.79 27.98 2.21
C GLU A 117 -3.87 29.04 2.46
N TYR A 118 -5.13 28.66 2.32
CA TYR A 118 -6.28 29.36 2.87
C TYR A 118 -6.73 28.64 4.14
N GLU A 119 -7.02 29.38 5.20
CA GLU A 119 -7.55 28.86 6.47
C GLU A 119 -8.86 29.58 6.80
N HIS A 120 -9.94 28.81 6.96
CA HIS A 120 -11.25 29.28 7.35
C HIS A 120 -11.39 29.38 8.88
N GLU A 121 -12.40 30.11 9.39
CA GLU A 121 -12.58 30.33 10.84
C GLU A 121 -12.86 29.05 11.64
N ASP A 122 -13.44 28.03 10.98
CA ASP A 122 -13.72 26.73 11.60
C ASP A 122 -12.51 25.79 11.65
N GLY A 123 -11.38 26.22 11.09
CA GLY A 123 -10.14 25.44 11.00
C GLY A 123 -9.97 24.67 9.71
N THR A 124 -10.95 24.69 8.79
CA THR A 124 -10.79 24.07 7.46
C THR A 124 -9.70 24.78 6.67
N LYS A 125 -8.74 24.02 6.16
CA LYS A 125 -7.67 24.53 5.30
C LYS A 125 -7.83 24.04 3.86
N ILE A 126 -7.49 24.90 2.89
CA ILE A 126 -7.28 24.53 1.49
C ILE A 126 -5.85 24.91 1.13
N ALA A 127 -5.05 23.95 0.71
CA ALA A 127 -3.65 24.16 0.36
C ALA A 127 -3.34 23.76 -1.07
N TYR A 128 -2.44 24.51 -1.69
CA TYR A 128 -1.76 24.13 -2.91
C TYR A 128 -0.30 23.82 -2.56
N GLU A 129 0.11 22.59 -2.83
CA GLU A 129 1.42 22.04 -2.47
C GLU A 129 1.86 21.01 -3.50
N GLY A 130 3.14 21.04 -3.92
CA GLY A 130 3.74 20.03 -4.82
C GLY A 130 3.06 19.86 -6.18
N GLY A 131 2.23 20.82 -6.61
CA GLY A 131 1.41 20.73 -7.82
C GLY A 131 -0.01 20.19 -7.61
N GLY A 132 -0.31 19.68 -6.42
CA GLY A 132 -1.64 19.26 -5.99
C GLY A 132 -2.39 20.34 -5.20
N ALA A 133 -3.67 20.08 -4.92
CA ALA A 133 -4.45 20.85 -3.97
C ALA A 133 -5.14 19.91 -2.97
N PHE A 134 -5.08 20.27 -1.69
CA PHE A 134 -5.54 19.45 -0.57
C PHE A 134 -6.55 20.24 0.27
N ARG A 135 -7.51 19.52 0.85
CA ARG A 135 -8.44 20.05 1.84
C ARG A 135 -8.24 19.32 3.16
N GLU A 136 -8.05 20.07 4.23
CA GLU A 136 -7.83 19.54 5.58
C GLU A 136 -8.89 20.10 6.54
N THR A 137 -9.40 19.26 7.43
CA THR A 137 -10.53 19.60 8.34
C THR A 137 -10.28 19.25 9.81
N GLY A 138 -9.03 19.01 10.18
CA GLY A 138 -8.57 18.57 11.50
C GLY A 138 -8.53 17.06 11.67
N SER A 139 -9.49 16.34 11.09
CA SER A 139 -9.59 14.88 11.19
C SER A 139 -9.25 14.14 9.90
N GLU A 140 -9.31 14.81 8.76
CA GLU A 140 -9.18 14.22 7.42
C GLU A 140 -8.49 15.23 6.49
N THR A 141 -7.57 14.73 5.67
CA THR A 141 -6.97 15.45 4.54
C THR A 141 -7.39 14.74 3.26
N ARG A 142 -7.96 15.48 2.31
CA ARG A 142 -8.44 14.95 1.04
C ARG A 142 -7.73 15.63 -0.14
N VAL A 143 -7.39 14.83 -1.14
CA VAL A 143 -6.94 15.33 -2.45
C VAL A 143 -8.12 15.96 -3.20
N VAL A 144 -8.01 17.25 -3.50
CA VAL A 144 -8.99 18.02 -4.29
C VAL A 144 -8.53 18.12 -5.75
N SER A 145 -7.23 18.32 -5.94
CA SER A 145 -6.56 18.25 -7.24
C SER A 145 -5.33 17.38 -7.06
N SER A 146 -5.22 16.31 -7.85
CA SER A 146 -4.07 15.41 -7.77
C SER A 146 -2.76 16.14 -8.10
N PRO A 147 -1.68 15.85 -7.36
CA PRO A 147 -0.32 16.12 -7.79
C PRO A 147 -0.03 15.61 -9.21
N LEU A 148 1.04 16.11 -9.83
CA LEU A 148 1.36 15.84 -11.23
C LEU A 148 2.19 14.56 -11.46
N LEU A 149 2.52 13.83 -10.39
CA LEU A 149 3.21 12.54 -10.48
C LEU A 149 2.33 11.55 -11.25
N ASN A 150 2.95 10.85 -12.19
CA ASN A 150 2.29 9.80 -12.96
C ASN A 150 3.29 8.73 -13.38
N TYR A 151 2.78 7.49 -13.43
CA TYR A 151 3.47 6.36 -14.01
C TYR A 151 2.97 6.10 -15.44
N ASN A 152 3.90 5.85 -16.36
CA ASN A 152 3.59 5.43 -17.72
C ASN A 152 3.96 3.95 -17.90
N HIS A 153 2.97 3.07 -17.83
CA HIS A 153 3.12 1.61 -18.01
C HIS A 153 3.73 1.24 -19.36
N GLU A 154 3.46 1.97 -20.45
CA GLU A 154 4.01 1.61 -21.78
C GLU A 154 5.53 1.82 -21.88
N SER A 155 6.07 2.71 -21.05
CA SER A 155 7.50 3.06 -21.08
C SER A 155 8.20 2.83 -19.75
N GLU A 156 7.53 2.21 -18.78
CA GLU A 156 8.02 1.95 -17.42
C GLU A 156 8.70 3.21 -16.83
N THR A 157 8.03 4.35 -16.94
CA THR A 157 8.60 5.65 -16.58
C THR A 157 7.80 6.32 -15.47
N LEU A 158 8.45 6.57 -14.32
CA LEU A 158 7.91 7.45 -13.29
C LEU A 158 8.26 8.90 -13.63
N ASN A 159 7.23 9.73 -13.81
CA ASN A 159 7.40 11.17 -13.96
C ASN A 159 7.07 11.84 -12.64
N PHE A 160 8.08 12.46 -12.02
CA PHE A 160 7.97 13.15 -10.74
C PHE A 160 8.28 14.65 -10.87
N PRO A 161 7.36 15.44 -11.45
CA PRO A 161 7.45 16.89 -11.42
C PRO A 161 7.02 17.42 -10.05
N MET A 162 7.95 18.05 -9.33
CA MET A 162 7.68 18.71 -8.05
C MET A 162 7.58 20.22 -8.26
N ILE A 163 6.43 20.82 -7.95
CA ILE A 163 6.25 22.29 -8.06
C ILE A 163 6.30 22.90 -6.66
N THR A 164 7.31 23.73 -6.40
CA THR A 164 7.51 24.42 -5.13
C THR A 164 7.23 25.92 -5.25
N VAL A 165 6.43 26.46 -4.33
CA VAL A 165 6.10 27.89 -4.30
C VAL A 165 7.11 28.66 -3.47
N GLN A 166 7.57 29.80 -3.98
CA GLN A 166 8.61 30.62 -3.39
C GLN A 166 8.08 31.91 -2.75
N GLY A 167 8.73 32.32 -1.66
CA GLY A 167 8.50 33.57 -0.93
C GLY A 167 7.41 33.51 0.14
N ASP A 168 7.41 34.52 1.01
CA ASP A 168 6.46 34.65 2.11
C ASP A 168 5.56 35.86 1.94
N LYS A 169 4.28 35.63 1.64
CA LYS A 169 3.31 36.74 1.48
C LYS A 169 1.88 36.30 1.71
N LYS A 170 1.00 37.30 1.84
CA LYS A 170 -0.44 37.11 1.90
C LYS A 170 -1.06 37.67 0.63
N LEU A 171 -1.83 36.84 -0.06
CA LEU A 171 -2.55 37.17 -1.29
C LEU A 171 -4.03 37.38 -0.98
N SER A 172 -4.63 38.34 -1.66
CA SER A 172 -6.06 38.64 -1.54
C SER A 172 -6.81 38.06 -2.73
N SER A 173 -8.13 37.93 -2.61
CA SER A 173 -8.97 37.58 -3.76
C SER A 173 -8.82 38.61 -4.88
N GLY A 174 -8.57 38.15 -6.11
CA GLY A 174 -8.23 39.01 -7.25
C GLY A 174 -7.43 38.28 -8.32
N ASP A 175 -6.82 39.05 -9.23
CA ASP A 175 -5.88 38.49 -10.21
C ASP A 175 -4.56 38.17 -9.50
N VAL A 176 -4.01 36.99 -9.75
CA VAL A 176 -2.71 36.53 -9.26
C VAL A 176 -1.83 36.21 -10.47
N ILE A 177 -0.60 36.71 -10.44
CA ILE A 177 0.44 36.43 -11.42
C ILE A 177 1.25 35.23 -10.90
N ILE A 178 1.27 34.16 -11.68
CA ILE A 178 2.14 33.00 -11.47
C ILE A 178 3.38 33.21 -12.33
N GLU A 179 4.57 33.33 -11.73
CA GLU A 179 5.83 33.42 -12.47
C GLU A 179 6.63 32.13 -12.31
N HIS A 180 7.08 31.56 -13.42
CA HIS A 180 8.01 30.43 -13.44
C HIS A 180 9.43 30.96 -13.32
N LEU A 181 10.06 30.69 -12.19
CA LEU A 181 11.36 31.23 -11.83
C LEU A 181 12.49 30.39 -12.40
N ASP A 182 12.42 29.08 -12.15
CA ASP A 182 13.44 28.12 -12.57
C ASP A 182 12.85 26.71 -12.69
N ALA A 183 13.57 25.86 -13.41
CA ALA A 183 13.31 24.43 -13.49
C ALA A 183 14.64 23.65 -13.43
N THR A 184 14.81 22.86 -12.39
CA THR A 184 15.95 21.98 -12.20
C THR A 184 15.53 20.57 -12.58
N ARG A 185 16.23 19.96 -13.54
CA ARG A 185 15.99 18.57 -13.93
C ARG A 185 17.13 17.71 -13.40
N ASN A 186 16.78 16.55 -12.89
CA ASN A 186 17.77 15.52 -12.63
C ASN A 186 18.22 14.86 -13.95
N ASP A 187 19.53 14.85 -14.19
CA ASP A 187 20.11 14.27 -15.41
C ASP A 187 20.24 12.73 -15.32
N ASN A 188 20.12 12.13 -14.13
CA ASN A 188 20.10 10.68 -13.96
C ASN A 188 18.67 10.17 -14.06
N ASN A 189 18.39 9.37 -15.09
CA ASN A 189 17.03 8.95 -15.41
C ASN A 189 16.87 7.44 -15.65
N SER A 190 17.94 6.66 -15.49
CA SER A 190 17.92 5.20 -15.65
C SER A 190 17.99 4.58 -14.27
N VAL A 191 16.91 3.90 -13.89
CA VAL A 191 16.73 3.29 -12.56
C VAL A 191 16.39 1.81 -12.68
N LYS A 192 16.67 1.21 -13.84
CA LYS A 192 16.55 -0.22 -14.07
C LYS A 192 17.26 -0.99 -12.96
N ASP A 193 16.60 -2.02 -12.44
CA ASP A 193 17.12 -2.91 -11.40
C ASP A 193 17.42 -2.15 -10.08
N LYS A 194 16.64 -1.08 -9.80
CA LYS A 194 16.70 -0.32 -8.55
C LYS A 194 15.31 -0.17 -7.92
N ARG A 195 15.29 -0.12 -6.59
CA ARG A 195 14.15 0.32 -5.78
C ARG A 195 14.24 1.82 -5.56
N ILE A 196 13.18 2.55 -5.91
CA ILE A 196 13.08 4.01 -5.80
C ILE A 196 12.13 4.37 -4.69
N TYR A 197 12.59 5.19 -3.75
CA TYR A 197 11.82 5.68 -2.62
C TYR A 197 11.55 7.17 -2.80
N VAL A 198 10.28 7.56 -2.67
CA VAL A 198 9.83 8.95 -2.68
C VAL A 198 9.26 9.25 -1.30
N GLU A 199 10.04 9.98 -0.51
CA GLU A 199 9.64 10.45 0.83
C GLU A 199 9.12 11.90 0.74
N ILE A 200 7.97 12.16 1.36
CA ILE A 200 7.37 13.49 1.48
C ILE A 200 7.10 13.82 2.94
N GLU A 201 7.67 14.91 3.44
CA GLU A 201 7.38 15.49 4.74
C GLU A 201 6.46 16.71 4.56
N SER A 202 5.24 16.67 5.11
CA SER A 202 4.24 17.72 4.92
C SER A 202 3.14 17.73 6.00
N GLU A 203 2.60 18.91 6.33
CA GLU A 203 1.33 19.01 7.10
C GLU A 203 0.15 18.31 6.39
N TYR A 204 0.26 18.13 5.07
CA TYR A 204 -0.74 17.46 4.22
C TYR A 204 -0.37 16.00 3.91
N CYS A 205 0.51 15.39 4.71
CA CYS A 205 1.00 14.02 4.55
C CYS A 205 -0.10 13.02 4.15
N ARG A 206 -1.23 12.97 4.88
CA ARG A 206 -2.33 12.03 4.59
C ARG A 206 -2.91 12.19 3.19
N GLY A 207 -2.88 13.41 2.64
CA GLY A 207 -3.28 13.65 1.25
C GLY A 207 -2.27 13.12 0.24
N TRP A 208 -0.97 13.14 0.57
CA TRP A 208 0.09 12.52 -0.23
C TRP A 208 0.01 10.99 -0.17
N GLU A 209 -0.24 10.42 1.00
CA GLU A 209 -0.47 8.99 1.21
C GLU A 209 -1.64 8.48 0.35
N THR A 210 -2.82 9.11 0.45
CA THR A 210 -3.97 8.77 -0.42
C THR A 210 -3.62 8.91 -1.90
N PHE A 211 -2.81 9.90 -2.27
CA PHE A 211 -2.41 10.08 -3.66
C PHE A 211 -1.48 8.97 -4.17
N PHE A 212 -0.52 8.51 -3.35
CA PHE A 212 0.38 7.42 -3.72
C PHE A 212 -0.38 6.11 -3.86
N ASP A 213 -1.22 5.79 -2.88
CA ASP A 213 -2.13 4.64 -2.92
C ASP A 213 -2.98 4.62 -4.21
N GLU A 214 -3.67 5.73 -4.52
CA GLU A 214 -4.50 5.84 -5.74
C GLU A 214 -3.71 5.73 -7.05
N GLN A 215 -2.44 6.20 -7.09
CA GLN A 215 -1.66 6.27 -8.32
C GLN A 215 -0.75 5.08 -8.60
N ALA A 216 -0.33 4.39 -7.54
CA ALA A 216 0.69 3.36 -7.61
C ALA A 216 0.27 2.06 -6.92
N GLY A 217 -0.92 2.01 -6.32
CA GLY A 217 -1.43 0.87 -5.56
C GLY A 217 -1.05 0.98 -4.08
N GLY A 218 -1.81 0.30 -3.22
CA GLY A 218 -1.57 0.32 -1.77
C GLY A 218 -0.20 -0.20 -1.36
N THR A 219 0.35 -1.16 -2.11
CA THR A 219 1.67 -1.78 -1.86
C THR A 219 2.82 -0.79 -2.08
N SER A 220 2.55 0.33 -2.74
CA SER A 220 3.54 1.37 -2.94
C SER A 220 3.81 2.17 -1.67
N VAL A 221 2.89 2.24 -0.70
CA VAL A 221 3.10 3.00 0.53
C VAL A 221 3.83 2.13 1.55
N THR A 222 5.15 2.31 1.67
CA THR A 222 5.99 1.53 2.60
C THR A 222 6.13 2.16 3.98
N ARG A 223 5.66 3.40 4.14
CA ARG A 223 5.54 4.07 5.43
C ARG A 223 4.36 5.03 5.40
N SER A 224 3.33 4.74 6.21
CA SER A 224 2.16 5.61 6.36
C SER A 224 2.46 6.86 7.20
N CYS A 225 1.59 7.87 7.14
CA CYS A 225 1.76 9.10 7.92
C CYS A 225 1.62 8.92 9.44
N ASP A 226 1.01 7.80 9.86
CA ASP A 226 0.81 7.46 11.27
C ASP A 226 1.97 6.56 11.80
N GLU A 227 2.90 6.15 10.94
CA GLU A 227 4.08 5.32 11.24
C GLU A 227 5.39 6.12 11.11
N GLY A 228 6.33 5.91 12.03
CA GLY A 228 7.62 6.60 12.00
C GLY A 228 7.57 8.07 12.48
N ASP A 229 8.13 8.99 11.68
CA ASP A 229 8.18 10.43 11.99
C ASP A 229 6.86 11.12 11.60
N GLU A 230 6.24 11.85 12.54
CA GLU A 230 4.94 12.52 12.32
C GLU A 230 4.97 13.43 11.07
N GLY A 231 4.06 13.17 10.12
CA GLY A 231 3.91 13.99 8.92
C GLY A 231 4.79 13.59 7.74
N THR A 232 5.36 12.40 7.77
CA THR A 232 6.15 11.83 6.68
C THR A 232 5.45 10.62 6.06
N VAL A 233 5.42 10.55 4.72
CA VAL A 233 4.99 9.37 3.96
C VAL A 233 6.10 8.94 3.02
N GLU A 234 6.31 7.64 2.88
CA GLU A 234 7.27 7.06 1.92
C GLU A 234 6.54 6.14 0.94
N ALA A 235 6.79 6.36 -0.35
CA ALA A 235 6.29 5.50 -1.41
C ALA A 235 7.44 4.84 -2.19
N ARG A 236 7.34 3.53 -2.43
CA ARG A 236 8.29 2.71 -3.19
C ARG A 236 7.80 2.47 -4.62
N PHE A 237 8.75 2.44 -5.54
CA PHE A 237 8.56 2.12 -6.96
C PHE A 237 9.77 1.32 -7.46
N GLY A 238 9.65 0.59 -8.57
CA GLY A 238 10.81 -0.03 -9.22
C GLY A 238 10.87 -1.53 -8.99
N TYR A 239 12.09 -2.08 -8.94
CA TYR A 239 12.33 -3.53 -8.95
C TYR A 239 11.60 -4.23 -7.80
N ASP A 240 10.53 -4.93 -8.17
CA ASP A 240 9.60 -5.75 -7.39
C ASP A 240 9.04 -6.79 -8.38
N ASP A 241 9.93 -7.45 -9.11
CA ASP A 241 9.56 -8.45 -10.10
C ASP A 241 9.66 -9.83 -9.45
N ALA A 242 8.51 -10.46 -9.25
CA ALA A 242 8.38 -11.84 -8.81
C ALA A 242 8.02 -12.78 -9.97
N GLU A 243 7.88 -12.25 -11.20
CA GLU A 243 7.71 -13.08 -12.39
C GLU A 243 8.96 -13.95 -12.55
N ASN A 244 8.77 -15.19 -13.00
CA ASN A 244 9.83 -16.16 -13.23
C ASN A 244 10.53 -16.63 -11.96
N ALA A 245 9.93 -16.42 -10.78
CA ALA A 245 10.45 -16.87 -9.50
C ALA A 245 10.86 -18.35 -9.57
N PHE A 246 9.99 -19.18 -10.13
CA PHE A 246 10.16 -20.63 -10.13
C PHE A 246 10.68 -21.20 -11.46
N GLU A 247 11.22 -20.36 -12.36
CA GLU A 247 11.91 -20.84 -13.58
C GLU A 247 13.15 -21.72 -13.25
N ASP A 248 13.66 -21.61 -12.01
CA ASP A 248 14.75 -22.41 -11.47
C ASP A 248 14.29 -23.20 -10.23
N GLY A 249 14.93 -24.35 -9.97
CA GLY A 249 14.58 -25.16 -8.80
C GLY A 249 14.92 -24.49 -7.47
N VAL A 250 16.04 -23.75 -7.44
CA VAL A 250 16.45 -22.95 -6.28
C VAL A 250 17.02 -21.63 -6.76
N SER A 251 16.48 -20.52 -6.27
CA SER A 251 16.98 -19.16 -6.53
C SER A 251 17.44 -18.51 -5.23
N LEU A 252 18.71 -18.12 -5.16
CA LEU A 252 19.32 -17.44 -4.01
C LEU A 252 20.19 -16.27 -4.49
N PRO A 253 20.29 -15.15 -3.74
CA PRO A 253 21.02 -13.95 -4.17
C PRO A 253 22.54 -14.10 -4.32
N ASN A 254 23.14 -15.22 -3.90
CA ASN A 254 24.54 -15.57 -4.20
C ASN A 254 24.68 -17.00 -4.74
N GLY A 255 23.60 -17.56 -5.30
CA GLY A 255 23.49 -18.95 -5.73
C GLY A 255 23.99 -19.93 -4.67
N GLU A 256 24.85 -20.89 -5.06
CA GLU A 256 25.46 -21.86 -4.13
C GLU A 256 26.23 -21.21 -2.95
N GLY A 257 26.61 -19.93 -3.06
CA GLY A 257 27.29 -19.18 -1.99
C GLY A 257 26.40 -18.93 -0.76
N SER A 258 25.08 -18.85 -0.96
CA SER A 258 24.07 -18.70 0.10
C SER A 258 23.68 -20.03 0.75
N ILE A 259 24.35 -21.14 0.39
CA ILE A 259 24.09 -22.47 0.96
C ILE A 259 25.08 -22.80 2.08
N GLY A 260 24.56 -22.91 3.30
CA GLY A 260 25.23 -23.37 4.51
C GLY A 260 25.24 -24.90 4.66
N GLY A 261 26.17 -25.43 5.48
CA GLY A 261 26.32 -26.86 5.74
C GLY A 261 27.73 -27.38 5.42
N LYS A 262 28.51 -27.76 6.45
CA LYS A 262 29.99 -27.81 6.35
C LYS A 262 30.61 -29.08 5.76
N ASP A 263 29.83 -30.12 5.42
CA ASP A 263 30.40 -31.44 5.12
C ASP A 263 29.79 -32.22 3.93
N GLN A 264 28.86 -31.65 3.14
CA GLN A 264 28.18 -32.37 2.04
C GLN A 264 28.13 -31.63 0.71
N HIS A 265 27.90 -32.37 -0.37
CA HIS A 265 27.50 -31.80 -1.65
C HIS A 265 26.09 -31.25 -1.47
N SER A 266 25.79 -30.07 -2.02
CA SER A 266 24.42 -29.57 -2.09
C SER A 266 23.51 -30.67 -2.68
N PRO A 267 22.33 -30.95 -2.09
CA PRO A 267 21.35 -31.85 -2.69
C PRO A 267 20.67 -31.21 -3.91
N PHE A 268 20.80 -29.90 -4.08
CA PHE A 268 20.23 -29.15 -5.19
C PHE A 268 21.13 -29.26 -6.43
N ASP A 269 20.55 -29.69 -7.54
CA ASP A 269 21.27 -29.85 -8.81
C ASP A 269 21.28 -28.55 -9.63
N ASP A 270 20.25 -27.70 -9.50
CA ASP A 270 20.07 -26.43 -10.23
C ASP A 270 19.82 -25.30 -9.21
N VAL A 271 20.86 -24.50 -8.96
CA VAL A 271 20.83 -23.32 -8.07
C VAL A 271 21.29 -22.11 -8.87
N GLU A 272 20.42 -21.13 -9.03
CA GLU A 272 20.72 -19.90 -9.76
C GLU A 272 20.92 -18.70 -8.82
N ASP A 273 21.68 -17.74 -9.35
CA ASP A 273 22.09 -16.50 -8.69
C ASP A 273 21.08 -15.39 -9.03
N ASN A 274 19.92 -15.46 -8.38
CA ASN A 274 18.78 -14.58 -8.60
C ASN A 274 18.26 -14.06 -7.25
N GLU A 275 17.88 -12.78 -7.21
CA GLU A 275 17.28 -12.11 -6.05
C GLU A 275 15.84 -11.71 -6.39
N PHE A 276 14.93 -12.07 -5.49
CA PHE A 276 13.50 -11.78 -5.61
C PHE A 276 13.05 -10.86 -4.47
N PRO A 277 12.02 -10.01 -4.67
CA PRO A 277 11.54 -9.10 -3.64
C PRO A 277 10.77 -9.82 -2.53
N PRO A 278 10.85 -9.40 -1.26
CA PRO A 278 9.95 -9.89 -0.23
C PRO A 278 8.50 -9.46 -0.51
N LEU A 279 7.53 -10.20 0.04
CA LEU A 279 6.10 -9.97 -0.17
C LEU A 279 5.41 -9.20 0.98
N ASP A 280 6.18 -8.54 1.86
CA ASP A 280 5.68 -7.89 3.08
C ASP A 280 4.45 -7.02 2.83
N GLU A 281 4.54 -6.09 1.88
CA GLU A 281 3.46 -5.15 1.62
C GLU A 281 2.25 -5.82 0.98
N THR A 282 2.47 -6.88 0.19
CA THR A 282 1.36 -7.67 -0.38
C THR A 282 0.61 -8.37 0.75
N ILE A 283 1.33 -9.07 1.63
CA ILE A 283 0.76 -9.81 2.75
C ILE A 283 0.08 -8.86 3.74
N GLN A 284 0.69 -7.72 4.04
CA GLN A 284 0.14 -6.72 4.96
C GLN A 284 -1.18 -6.14 4.43
N LEU A 285 -1.28 -5.84 3.13
CA LEU A 285 -2.55 -5.40 2.53
C LEU A 285 -3.63 -6.48 2.60
N MET A 286 -3.26 -7.74 2.37
CA MET A 286 -4.22 -8.84 2.51
C MET A 286 -4.75 -8.88 3.95
N LEU A 287 -3.88 -8.76 4.97
CA LEU A 287 -4.27 -8.72 6.38
C LEU A 287 -5.20 -7.55 6.73
N GLU A 288 -5.06 -6.41 6.04
CA GLU A 288 -5.88 -5.22 6.28
C GLU A 288 -7.24 -5.24 5.55
N ASP A 289 -7.40 -6.12 4.55
CA ASP A 289 -8.61 -6.25 3.75
C ASP A 289 -9.65 -7.19 4.40
N ASP A 290 -10.19 -6.78 5.55
CA ASP A 290 -11.20 -7.51 6.32
C ASP A 290 -12.44 -7.95 5.51
N ASP A 291 -12.75 -7.24 4.41
CA ASP A 291 -13.93 -7.48 3.58
C ASP A 291 -13.69 -8.53 2.48
N ALA A 292 -12.44 -8.97 2.27
CA ALA A 292 -12.07 -9.95 1.24
C ALA A 292 -12.33 -11.42 1.63
N TYR A 293 -12.37 -11.72 2.94
CA TYR A 293 -12.42 -13.10 3.44
C TYR A 293 -13.82 -13.73 3.43
N ASP A 294 -13.92 -14.96 2.94
CA ASP A 294 -15.13 -15.79 3.01
C ASP A 294 -15.38 -16.30 4.43
N GLU A 295 -14.31 -16.73 5.11
CA GLU A 295 -14.33 -17.15 6.52
C GLU A 295 -13.04 -16.72 7.25
N VAL A 296 -13.19 -16.38 8.53
CA VAL A 296 -12.11 -15.92 9.42
C VAL A 296 -12.07 -16.84 10.63
N HIS A 297 -10.93 -17.45 10.89
CA HIS A 297 -10.67 -18.27 12.07
C HIS A 297 -9.64 -17.59 12.98
N GLU A 298 -9.74 -17.81 14.29
CA GLU A 298 -8.73 -17.33 15.26
C GLU A 298 -7.47 -18.21 15.11
N GLU A 299 -7.35 -19.31 15.85
CA GLU A 299 -6.19 -20.21 15.75
C GLU A 299 -6.69 -21.63 15.47
N VAL A 300 -6.08 -22.33 14.51
CA VAL A 300 -6.40 -23.75 14.25
C VAL A 300 -5.49 -24.60 15.15
N ILE A 301 -6.09 -25.23 16.16
CA ILE A 301 -5.41 -25.91 17.27
C ILE A 301 -6.08 -27.25 17.63
N GLU A 302 -5.38 -28.13 18.37
CA GLU A 302 -5.81 -29.41 18.98
C GLU A 302 -7.21 -29.95 18.56
N ASP A 303 -7.23 -31.04 17.79
CA ASP A 303 -8.43 -31.81 17.38
C ASP A 303 -9.41 -31.06 16.43
N GLU A 304 -8.99 -29.95 15.80
CA GLU A 304 -9.74 -29.29 14.73
C GLU A 304 -9.22 -29.71 13.35
N ASP A 305 -9.95 -30.65 12.72
CA ASP A 305 -9.83 -30.93 11.29
C ASP A 305 -10.75 -29.95 10.54
N LEU A 306 -10.16 -28.98 9.85
CA LEU A 306 -10.86 -27.98 9.06
C LEU A 306 -10.94 -28.43 7.60
N GLU A 307 -12.16 -28.62 7.08
CA GLU A 307 -12.38 -28.87 5.65
C GLU A 307 -12.83 -27.57 4.98
N LEU A 308 -12.00 -27.02 4.09
CA LEU A 308 -12.26 -25.80 3.32
C LEU A 308 -12.44 -26.11 1.83
N SER A 309 -13.06 -25.19 1.08
CA SER A 309 -13.22 -25.28 -0.38
C SER A 309 -12.41 -24.18 -1.07
N ASP A 310 -12.70 -23.91 -2.35
CA ASP A 310 -12.29 -22.68 -3.02
C ASP A 310 -12.71 -21.42 -2.24
N GLY A 311 -11.97 -20.32 -2.42
CA GLY A 311 -12.23 -19.04 -1.75
C GLY A 311 -11.02 -18.47 -1.01
N MET A 312 -11.24 -17.38 -0.27
CA MET A 312 -10.19 -16.67 0.47
C MET A 312 -10.44 -16.74 1.98
N TYR A 313 -9.45 -17.21 2.74
CA TYR A 313 -9.58 -17.52 4.15
C TYR A 313 -8.50 -16.83 4.98
N TYR A 314 -8.84 -16.50 6.24
CA TYR A 314 -7.90 -15.96 7.21
C TYR A 314 -7.80 -16.87 8.44
N VAL A 315 -6.58 -17.05 8.95
CA VAL A 315 -6.28 -17.65 10.25
C VAL A 315 -5.18 -16.86 10.97
N GLU A 316 -5.20 -16.77 12.30
CA GLU A 316 -4.09 -16.16 13.09
C GLU A 316 -2.88 -17.09 13.19
N GLY A 317 -3.03 -18.39 12.96
CA GLY A 317 -1.95 -19.36 13.04
C GLY A 317 -2.45 -20.80 12.98
N ILE A 318 -1.52 -21.72 12.75
CA ILE A 318 -1.77 -23.17 12.74
C ILE A 318 -0.79 -23.82 13.72
N GLY A 319 -1.33 -24.41 14.79
CA GLY A 319 -0.52 -25.07 15.83
C GLY A 319 -0.10 -26.48 15.46
N ASP A 320 0.75 -27.08 16.31
CA ASP A 320 1.46 -28.35 16.11
C ASP A 320 0.60 -29.63 16.04
N ASP A 321 -0.72 -29.48 16.00
CA ASP A 321 -1.73 -30.53 15.88
C ASP A 321 -3.03 -30.08 15.20
N GLY A 322 -3.00 -28.94 14.49
CA GLY A 322 -4.07 -28.49 13.61
C GLY A 322 -3.96 -29.12 12.22
N SER A 323 -5.09 -29.48 11.61
CA SER A 323 -5.11 -29.97 10.22
C SER A 323 -6.11 -29.18 9.38
N ILE A 324 -5.70 -28.81 8.17
CA ILE A 324 -6.57 -28.16 7.17
C ILE A 324 -6.52 -28.97 5.87
N ASP A 325 -7.68 -29.40 5.40
CA ASP A 325 -7.86 -30.04 4.09
C ASP A 325 -8.65 -29.09 3.18
N PHE A 326 -8.10 -28.81 2.00
CA PHE A 326 -8.76 -28.03 0.95
C PHE A 326 -9.32 -28.94 -0.13
N ASN A 327 -10.59 -28.74 -0.47
CA ASN A 327 -11.24 -29.35 -1.62
C ASN A 327 -11.39 -28.31 -2.74
N LEU A 328 -10.43 -28.27 -3.66
CA LEU A 328 -10.39 -27.34 -4.80
C LEU A 328 -11.08 -27.95 -6.03
N SER A 329 -12.24 -28.57 -5.86
CA SER A 329 -12.95 -29.17 -7.00
C SER A 329 -13.59 -28.15 -7.94
N ASP A 330 -13.83 -26.92 -7.46
CA ASP A 330 -14.54 -25.87 -8.19
C ASP A 330 -13.59 -24.74 -8.69
N ASP A 331 -12.69 -24.22 -7.85
CA ASP A 331 -11.76 -23.11 -8.16
C ASP A 331 -10.53 -23.12 -7.21
N ASP A 332 -9.63 -22.15 -7.35
CA ASP A 332 -8.46 -21.94 -6.46
C ASP A 332 -8.85 -21.51 -5.03
N ALA A 333 -7.91 -21.66 -4.09
CA ALA A 333 -8.03 -21.10 -2.74
C ALA A 333 -6.82 -20.26 -2.33
N VAL A 334 -7.09 -19.29 -1.46
CA VAL A 334 -6.07 -18.46 -0.80
C VAL A 334 -6.25 -18.56 0.72
N LEU A 335 -5.17 -18.85 1.43
CA LEU A 335 -5.12 -18.88 2.89
C LEU A 335 -4.13 -17.83 3.39
N VAL A 336 -4.61 -16.86 4.16
CA VAL A 336 -3.79 -15.84 4.82
C VAL A 336 -3.59 -16.22 6.28
N VAL A 337 -2.34 -16.33 6.72
CA VAL A 337 -1.92 -16.76 8.05
C VAL A 337 -1.20 -15.61 8.75
N ASN A 338 -1.83 -14.98 9.73
CA ASN A 338 -1.22 -13.91 10.52
C ASN A 338 -0.39 -14.44 11.71
N GLY A 339 0.53 -15.34 11.42
CA GLY A 339 1.34 -16.03 12.40
C GLY A 339 2.05 -17.23 11.81
N SER A 340 2.50 -18.12 12.68
CA SER A 340 3.28 -19.30 12.30
C SER A 340 2.41 -20.50 11.92
N ILE A 341 3.01 -21.39 11.16
CA ILE A 341 2.49 -22.73 10.85
C ILE A 341 3.44 -23.74 11.49
N GLU A 342 2.94 -24.52 12.46
CA GLU A 342 3.68 -25.58 13.13
C GLU A 342 3.08 -26.96 12.78
N THR A 343 3.90 -27.94 12.39
CA THR A 343 3.44 -29.31 12.11
C THR A 343 4.36 -30.34 12.78
N GLN A 344 3.80 -31.46 13.30
CA GLN A 344 4.56 -32.47 14.04
C GLN A 344 4.19 -33.93 13.69
N THR A 345 3.05 -34.21 13.09
CA THR A 345 2.57 -35.58 12.88
C THR A 345 2.05 -35.79 11.46
N GLU A 346 1.98 -37.05 11.03
CA GLU A 346 1.49 -37.39 9.69
C GLU A 346 -0.01 -37.06 9.48
N ASP A 347 -0.70 -36.65 10.54
CA ASP A 347 -2.12 -36.30 10.55
C ASP A 347 -2.35 -34.77 10.70
N ASP A 348 -1.29 -33.95 10.84
CA ASP A 348 -1.37 -32.48 10.96
C ASP A 348 -0.66 -31.75 9.82
N GLY A 349 -1.04 -30.48 9.63
CA GLY A 349 -0.57 -29.61 8.55
C GLY A 349 -1.64 -29.28 7.51
N ILE A 350 -1.23 -29.12 6.26
CA ILE A 350 -2.08 -28.61 5.17
C ILE A 350 -2.09 -29.62 4.02
N SER A 351 -3.28 -29.95 3.53
CA SER A 351 -3.44 -30.85 2.39
C SER A 351 -4.49 -30.35 1.40
N VAL A 352 -4.40 -30.83 0.16
CA VAL A 352 -5.38 -30.59 -0.90
C VAL A 352 -5.91 -31.92 -1.40
N SER A 353 -7.17 -32.23 -1.14
CA SER A 353 -7.76 -33.54 -1.45
C SER A 353 -8.37 -33.66 -2.85
N ASP A 354 -8.73 -32.54 -3.48
CA ASP A 354 -9.27 -32.47 -4.84
C ASP A 354 -8.74 -31.21 -5.54
N CYS A 355 -8.34 -31.33 -6.80
CA CYS A 355 -7.64 -30.30 -7.60
C CYS A 355 -8.44 -29.96 -8.87
N GLY A 356 -9.71 -30.33 -8.91
CA GLY A 356 -10.59 -30.12 -10.07
C GLY A 356 -10.42 -31.19 -11.16
N ASP A 357 -11.27 -31.09 -12.20
CA ASP A 357 -11.33 -32.07 -13.30
C ASP A 357 -10.05 -32.08 -14.16
N ASP A 358 -9.38 -30.93 -14.28
CA ASP A 358 -8.16 -30.76 -15.06
C ASP A 358 -6.88 -30.93 -14.20
N GLY A 359 -7.00 -30.76 -12.88
CA GLY A 359 -5.90 -30.94 -11.92
C GLY A 359 -5.07 -29.69 -11.67
N ASP A 360 -5.53 -28.54 -12.17
CA ASP A 360 -4.75 -27.31 -12.25
C ASP A 360 -5.10 -26.30 -11.14
N ASN A 361 -6.07 -26.61 -10.27
CA ASN A 361 -6.50 -25.70 -9.20
C ASN A 361 -5.47 -25.66 -8.07
N GLN A 362 -5.17 -24.47 -7.56
CA GLN A 362 -4.04 -24.21 -6.67
C GLN A 362 -4.49 -23.66 -5.30
N LEU A 363 -3.73 -24.00 -4.27
CA LEU A 363 -3.78 -23.41 -2.94
C LEU A 363 -2.56 -22.50 -2.76
N ARG A 364 -2.82 -21.21 -2.49
CA ARG A 364 -1.80 -20.23 -2.14
C ARG A 364 -1.89 -19.84 -0.67
N VAL A 365 -0.80 -20.01 0.06
CA VAL A 365 -0.72 -19.73 1.49
C VAL A 365 0.21 -18.54 1.70
N TYR A 366 -0.29 -17.45 2.26
CA TYR A 366 0.48 -16.25 2.59
C TYR A 366 0.65 -16.16 4.10
N LEU A 367 1.88 -16.10 4.61
CA LEU A 367 2.14 -16.10 6.06
C LEU A 367 3.09 -14.99 6.52
N THR A 368 2.82 -14.45 7.71
CA THR A 368 3.71 -13.47 8.38
C THR A 368 4.67 -14.10 9.39
N GLY A 369 4.37 -15.28 9.92
CA GLY A 369 5.21 -15.97 10.89
C GLY A 369 6.18 -16.98 10.27
N ASP A 370 6.65 -17.90 11.11
CA ASP A 370 7.58 -18.97 10.74
C ASP A 370 6.81 -20.21 10.25
N LEU A 371 7.42 -20.97 9.33
CA LEU A 371 6.98 -22.33 8.97
C LEU A 371 7.90 -23.36 9.63
N ASP A 372 7.42 -24.01 10.69
CA ASP A 372 8.14 -25.03 11.44
C ASP A 372 7.51 -26.42 11.21
N MET A 373 8.26 -27.32 10.58
CA MET A 373 7.84 -28.69 10.30
C MET A 373 8.77 -29.69 10.97
N ASP A 374 8.24 -30.48 11.89
CA ASP A 374 8.99 -31.48 12.65
C ASP A 374 8.36 -32.87 12.52
N ASN A 375 9.13 -33.89 12.90
CA ASN A 375 8.75 -35.28 13.04
C ASN A 375 8.04 -35.85 11.79
N GLY A 376 6.72 -35.94 11.78
CA GLY A 376 5.94 -36.46 10.66
C GLY A 376 5.03 -35.42 9.99
N GLY A 377 5.13 -34.14 10.39
CA GLY A 377 4.30 -33.04 9.88
C GLY A 377 4.28 -32.99 8.35
N THR A 378 3.10 -32.71 7.78
CA THR A 378 2.90 -32.83 6.33
C THR A 378 2.22 -31.59 5.74
N ILE A 379 2.84 -31.01 4.71
CA ILE A 379 2.23 -30.06 3.80
C ILE A 379 2.39 -30.62 2.39
N ALA A 380 1.36 -31.28 1.87
CA ALA A 380 1.44 -31.95 0.58
C ALA A 380 0.04 -32.13 -0.03
N PRO A 381 -0.09 -32.05 -1.36
CA PRO A 381 -1.36 -32.32 -2.01
C PRO A 381 -1.59 -33.84 -2.17
N GLU A 382 -2.85 -34.29 -2.10
CA GLU A 382 -3.23 -35.67 -2.43
C GLU A 382 -3.56 -35.85 -3.93
N CYS A 383 -3.64 -34.75 -4.66
CA CYS A 383 -3.91 -34.64 -6.09
C CYS A 383 -2.94 -33.64 -6.76
N GLY A 384 -3.09 -33.40 -8.06
CA GLY A 384 -2.22 -32.44 -8.76
C GLY A 384 -0.74 -32.85 -8.77
N ASP A 385 0.12 -31.86 -8.78
CA ASP A 385 1.58 -31.95 -8.65
C ASP A 385 2.11 -30.96 -7.60
N ASN A 386 3.44 -30.73 -7.58
CA ASN A 386 4.10 -29.87 -6.62
C ASN A 386 3.83 -28.37 -6.83
N GLU A 387 3.04 -27.98 -7.83
CA GLU A 387 2.58 -26.59 -8.04
C GLU A 387 1.23 -26.34 -7.34
N THR A 388 0.56 -27.40 -6.89
CA THR A 388 -0.76 -27.36 -6.25
C THR A 388 -0.75 -26.56 -4.95
N ILE A 389 0.31 -26.67 -4.13
CA ILE A 389 0.46 -25.91 -2.88
C ILE A 389 1.62 -24.95 -3.02
N GLN A 390 1.36 -23.67 -2.78
CA GLN A 390 2.34 -22.59 -2.90
C GLN A 390 2.34 -21.81 -1.59
N VAL A 391 3.52 -21.62 -1.00
CA VAL A 391 3.70 -20.95 0.29
C VAL A 391 4.56 -19.70 0.12
N TYR A 392 4.01 -18.56 0.53
CA TYR A 392 4.55 -17.21 0.37
C TYR A 392 4.74 -16.55 1.74
N GLY A 393 5.99 -16.35 2.16
CA GLY A 393 6.34 -15.70 3.41
C GLY A 393 6.68 -14.21 3.27
N SER A 394 6.62 -13.52 4.41
CA SER A 394 7.22 -12.19 4.61
C SER A 394 8.76 -12.25 4.57
N SER A 395 9.42 -11.10 4.54
CA SER A 395 10.88 -10.97 4.69
C SER A 395 11.40 -11.52 6.01
N GLU A 396 10.55 -11.61 7.04
CA GLU A 396 10.88 -12.16 8.36
C GLU A 396 10.58 -13.68 8.48
N THR A 397 9.92 -14.30 7.49
CA THR A 397 9.49 -15.70 7.58
C THR A 397 10.67 -16.66 7.53
N GLY A 398 10.94 -17.34 8.65
CA GLY A 398 11.86 -18.46 8.72
C GLY A 398 11.18 -19.77 8.38
N VAL A 399 11.93 -20.70 7.77
CA VAL A 399 11.41 -22.03 7.42
C VAL A 399 12.33 -23.09 7.99
N ASN A 400 11.79 -24.01 8.78
CA ASN A 400 12.53 -25.04 9.46
C ASN A 400 11.92 -26.42 9.21
N PHE A 401 12.59 -27.19 8.37
CA PHE A 401 12.37 -28.63 8.25
C PHE A 401 13.23 -29.33 9.32
N GLY A 402 12.66 -29.46 10.51
CA GLY A 402 13.31 -29.88 11.74
C GLY A 402 13.61 -31.37 11.84
N ASN A 403 13.61 -31.91 13.07
CA ASN A 403 14.00 -33.30 13.31
C ASN A 403 12.98 -34.28 12.75
N GLY A 404 13.43 -35.50 12.41
CA GLY A 404 12.53 -36.55 11.94
C GLY A 404 12.47 -36.60 10.42
N ASN A 405 11.27 -36.69 9.87
CA ASN A 405 10.97 -36.90 8.45
C ASN A 405 9.71 -36.14 7.99
N PRO A 406 9.61 -34.81 8.24
CA PRO A 406 8.49 -34.02 7.73
C PRO A 406 8.45 -34.05 6.20
N THR A 407 7.27 -33.83 5.62
CA THR A 407 7.04 -33.88 4.17
C THR A 407 6.49 -32.56 3.67
N PHE A 408 7.16 -31.94 2.70
CA PHE A 408 6.71 -30.76 1.99
C PHE A 408 6.74 -31.04 0.48
N GLU A 409 5.59 -30.91 -0.17
CA GLU A 409 5.44 -30.98 -1.63
C GLU A 409 4.71 -29.71 -2.08
N GLY A 410 5.44 -28.79 -2.73
CA GLY A 410 4.95 -27.45 -2.98
C GLY A 410 6.01 -26.46 -3.47
N LEU A 411 5.59 -25.23 -3.75
CA LEU A 411 6.49 -24.11 -4.04
C LEU A 411 6.69 -23.27 -2.77
N LEU A 412 7.93 -22.85 -2.52
CA LEU A 412 8.27 -22.04 -1.35
C LEU A 412 8.92 -20.73 -1.78
N TYR A 413 8.26 -19.62 -1.49
CA TYR A 413 8.75 -18.26 -1.70
C TYR A 413 8.85 -17.54 -0.36
N VAL A 414 10.07 -17.40 0.15
CA VAL A 414 10.38 -16.68 1.39
C VAL A 414 11.52 -15.71 1.14
N ALA A 415 11.47 -14.96 0.04
CA ALA A 415 12.50 -13.97 -0.26
C ALA A 415 12.59 -12.94 0.89
N SER A 416 13.80 -12.50 1.21
CA SER A 416 14.08 -11.56 2.28
C SER A 416 15.14 -10.56 1.82
N ASP A 417 15.06 -9.34 2.32
CA ASP A 417 16.06 -8.29 2.15
C ASP A 417 16.74 -7.90 3.48
N GLU A 418 16.63 -8.77 4.49
CA GLU A 418 17.25 -8.59 5.80
C GLU A 418 18.79 -8.70 5.75
N ASP A 419 19.48 -7.63 6.16
CA ASP A 419 20.96 -7.52 6.13
C ASP A 419 21.69 -8.60 6.94
N GLU A 420 21.10 -9.04 8.05
CA GLU A 420 21.59 -10.10 8.90
C GLU A 420 20.40 -10.97 9.31
N TRP A 421 20.27 -12.15 8.70
CA TRP A 421 19.26 -13.13 9.10
C TRP A 421 19.43 -13.52 10.58
N GLU A 422 18.56 -12.99 11.45
CA GLU A 422 18.46 -13.34 12.88
C GLU A 422 17.17 -14.13 13.16
N GLY A 423 16.81 -15.07 12.27
CA GLY A 423 15.64 -15.92 12.44
C GLY A 423 15.69 -16.79 13.70
N SER A 424 14.52 -17.26 14.14
CA SER A 424 14.28 -17.91 15.44
C SER A 424 15.22 -19.10 15.76
N ASN A 425 15.71 -19.83 14.74
CA ASN A 425 16.30 -21.16 14.91
C ASN A 425 17.64 -21.43 14.20
N SER A 426 18.13 -20.55 13.31
CA SER A 426 19.36 -20.79 12.52
C SER A 426 20.03 -19.51 11.98
N ASP A 427 21.30 -19.64 11.58
CA ASP A 427 22.05 -18.56 10.90
C ASP A 427 21.65 -18.43 9.41
N GLU A 428 20.71 -19.24 8.93
CA GLU A 428 20.18 -19.30 7.56
C GLU A 428 18.65 -19.35 7.59
N GLN A 429 17.99 -18.85 6.54
CA GLN A 429 16.54 -18.66 6.48
C GLN A 429 15.75 -19.96 6.33
N VAL A 430 16.13 -20.80 5.36
CA VAL A 430 15.53 -22.12 5.18
C VAL A 430 16.47 -23.16 5.76
N TYR A 431 15.99 -23.92 6.74
CA TYR A 431 16.80 -24.86 7.50
C TYR A 431 16.34 -26.30 7.28
N PHE A 432 17.19 -27.13 6.67
CA PHE A 432 16.96 -28.57 6.53
C PHE A 432 17.80 -29.36 7.56
N GLN A 433 17.13 -30.02 8.51
CA GLN A 433 17.72 -30.96 9.47
C GLN A 433 16.97 -32.29 9.45
N GLY A 434 17.54 -33.36 10.03
CA GLY A 434 16.91 -34.68 10.02
C GLY A 434 16.97 -35.32 8.63
N ASP A 435 15.88 -35.96 8.21
CA ASP A 435 15.73 -36.59 6.88
C ASP A 435 14.35 -36.21 6.28
N PRO A 436 14.13 -34.91 5.99
CA PRO A 436 12.86 -34.43 5.46
C PRO A 436 12.68 -34.88 4.01
N THR A 437 11.43 -34.87 3.55
CA THR A 437 11.08 -35.01 2.14
C THR A 437 10.66 -33.64 1.61
N PHE A 438 11.34 -33.16 0.57
CA PHE A 438 11.02 -31.91 -0.12
C PHE A 438 10.95 -32.17 -1.63
N GLU A 439 9.82 -31.85 -2.26
CA GLU A 439 9.62 -31.90 -3.72
C GLU A 439 9.00 -30.55 -4.16
N GLY A 440 9.70 -29.75 -4.96
CA GLY A 440 9.28 -28.36 -5.13
C GLY A 440 10.31 -27.43 -5.74
N ALA A 441 10.12 -26.12 -5.53
CA ALA A 441 11.10 -25.08 -5.82
C ALA A 441 11.23 -24.12 -4.62
N ILE A 442 12.40 -23.47 -4.49
CA ILE A 442 12.74 -22.63 -3.32
C ILE A 442 13.26 -21.26 -3.77
N ILE A 443 12.62 -20.20 -3.27
CA ILE A 443 13.11 -18.83 -3.31
C ILE A 443 13.36 -18.37 -1.88
N ALA A 444 14.59 -17.99 -1.56
CA ALA A 444 14.98 -17.59 -0.22
C ALA A 444 16.26 -16.73 -0.26
N GLU A 445 16.58 -16.07 0.86
CA GLU A 445 17.86 -15.40 1.04
C GLU A 445 19.00 -16.41 1.24
N SER A 446 18.75 -17.43 2.06
CA SER A 446 19.76 -18.44 2.41
C SER A 446 19.17 -19.79 2.80
N VAL A 447 19.95 -20.84 2.57
CA VAL A 447 19.55 -22.23 2.87
C VAL A 447 20.64 -22.94 3.65
N TYR A 448 20.29 -23.61 4.73
CA TYR A 448 21.18 -24.57 5.40
C TYR A 448 20.75 -26.00 5.10
N VAL A 449 21.73 -26.85 4.73
CA VAL A 449 21.50 -28.29 4.57
C VAL A 449 22.32 -29.09 5.57
N GLY A 450 21.60 -29.76 6.47
CA GLY A 450 22.14 -30.67 7.47
C GLY A 450 22.69 -31.97 6.87
N SER A 451 23.56 -32.65 7.64
CA SER A 451 24.27 -33.84 7.14
C SER A 451 23.44 -35.13 7.01
N GLU A 452 22.20 -35.12 7.46
CA GLU A 452 21.33 -36.31 7.40
C GLU A 452 20.26 -36.19 6.30
N VAL A 453 20.24 -35.06 5.59
CA VAL A 453 19.26 -34.74 4.55
C VAL A 453 19.57 -35.53 3.28
N HIS A 454 18.60 -36.32 2.82
CA HIS A 454 18.77 -37.19 1.64
C HIS A 454 17.65 -37.07 0.60
N ASN A 455 16.46 -36.60 0.96
CA ASN A 455 15.27 -36.61 0.08
C ASN A 455 14.81 -35.17 -0.22
N VAL A 456 15.68 -34.37 -0.82
CA VAL A 456 15.36 -33.01 -1.25
C VAL A 456 15.54 -32.95 -2.76
N GLU A 457 14.44 -32.76 -3.48
CA GLU A 457 14.36 -32.67 -4.93
C GLU A 457 13.78 -31.30 -5.31
N ALA A 458 14.66 -30.33 -5.56
CA ALA A 458 14.27 -29.01 -6.06
C ALA A 458 14.31 -29.00 -7.59
N SER A 459 13.23 -28.58 -8.24
CA SER A 459 13.06 -28.61 -9.70
C SER A 459 12.38 -27.35 -10.21
N ALA A 460 12.82 -26.85 -11.36
CA ALA A 460 12.17 -25.75 -12.07
C ALA A 460 10.73 -26.09 -12.46
N VAL A 461 9.88 -25.07 -12.46
CA VAL A 461 8.46 -25.09 -12.79
C VAL A 461 8.21 -24.21 -14.03
N ASP A 462 7.19 -24.52 -14.83
CA ASP A 462 6.78 -23.64 -15.91
C ASP A 462 6.04 -22.44 -15.32
N ASP A 463 6.76 -21.33 -15.15
CA ASP A 463 6.26 -20.12 -14.48
C ASP A 463 5.02 -19.49 -15.16
N SER A 464 4.69 -19.91 -16.39
CA SER A 464 3.43 -19.48 -17.03
C SER A 464 2.16 -19.99 -16.33
N GLU A 465 2.29 -20.86 -15.33
CA GLU A 465 1.22 -21.47 -14.55
C GLU A 465 1.21 -21.03 -13.07
N VAL A 466 2.16 -20.18 -12.63
CA VAL A 466 2.28 -19.72 -11.24
C VAL A 466 2.11 -18.20 -11.15
N ASP A 467 1.12 -17.75 -10.38
CA ASP A 467 0.93 -16.34 -10.06
C ASP A 467 1.24 -16.09 -8.59
N VAL A 468 2.45 -15.56 -8.34
CA VAL A 468 2.97 -15.26 -7.00
C VAL A 468 2.09 -14.24 -6.27
N ILE A 469 1.51 -13.31 -7.02
CA ILE A 469 0.84 -12.15 -6.45
C ILE A 469 -0.66 -12.27 -6.72
N PRO A 470 -1.51 -12.29 -5.68
CA PRO A 470 -2.93 -12.47 -5.89
C PRO A 470 -3.54 -11.25 -6.58
N GLU A 471 -4.53 -11.48 -7.45
CA GLU A 471 -5.24 -10.39 -8.16
C GLU A 471 -5.75 -9.34 -7.16
N GLY A 472 -5.46 -8.06 -7.41
CA GLY A 472 -5.85 -6.95 -6.54
C GLY A 472 -4.85 -6.56 -5.46
N TYR A 473 -3.77 -7.33 -5.28
CA TYR A 473 -2.67 -7.04 -4.35
C TYR A 473 -1.34 -6.82 -5.09
N GLU A 474 -1.38 -6.33 -6.33
CA GLU A 474 -0.20 -6.16 -7.16
C GLU A 474 0.82 -5.20 -6.51
N PRO A 475 2.14 -5.45 -6.68
CA PRO A 475 3.17 -4.65 -6.05
C PRO A 475 3.27 -3.30 -6.77
N ALA A 476 4.07 -2.40 -6.19
CA ALA A 476 4.34 -1.11 -6.80
C ALA A 476 4.87 -1.28 -8.24
N PRO A 477 4.54 -0.36 -9.16
CA PRO A 477 4.85 -0.53 -10.57
C PRO A 477 6.36 -0.55 -10.86
N GLN A 478 6.75 -1.49 -11.72
CA GLN A 478 8.11 -1.57 -12.27
C GLN A 478 8.50 -0.29 -13.02
N ILE A 479 9.67 0.28 -12.70
CA ILE A 479 10.19 1.47 -13.41
C ILE A 479 11.61 1.24 -13.92
N THR A 480 11.79 1.44 -15.21
CA THR A 480 13.10 1.45 -15.87
C THR A 480 13.65 2.88 -15.94
N TYR A 481 12.76 3.88 -15.99
CA TYR A 481 13.11 5.29 -16.12
C TYR A 481 12.47 6.16 -15.04
N LEU A 482 13.23 7.14 -14.56
CA LEU A 482 12.78 8.14 -13.60
C LEU A 482 13.02 9.54 -14.17
N ASN A 483 12.00 10.38 -14.19
CA ASN A 483 12.11 11.77 -14.64
C ASN A 483 11.72 12.70 -13.49
N VAL A 484 12.72 13.16 -12.73
CA VAL A 484 12.54 14.15 -11.66
C VAL A 484 12.82 15.56 -12.18
N ILE A 485 11.88 16.47 -11.96
CA ILE A 485 12.03 17.89 -12.28
C ILE A 485 11.44 18.73 -11.15
N GLU A 486 12.26 19.57 -10.54
CA GLU A 486 11.82 20.59 -9.60
C GLU A 486 11.49 21.89 -10.37
N HIS A 487 10.29 22.42 -10.18
CA HIS A 487 9.84 23.71 -10.71
C HIS A 487 9.66 24.71 -9.57
N GLN A 488 10.31 25.86 -9.69
CA GLN A 488 10.15 26.96 -8.73
C GLN A 488 9.20 28.01 -9.31
N VAL A 489 8.14 28.34 -8.58
CA VAL A 489 7.16 29.36 -8.97
C VAL A 489 7.00 30.41 -7.89
N SER A 490 6.75 31.66 -8.27
CA SER A 490 6.25 32.68 -7.34
C SER A 490 4.84 33.10 -7.71
N MET A 491 4.04 33.43 -6.69
CA MET A 491 2.68 33.92 -6.86
C MET A 491 2.57 35.32 -6.27
N ASP A 492 2.04 36.29 -7.01
CA ASP A 492 1.95 37.70 -6.62
C ASP A 492 0.60 38.32 -7.01
N ASP A 493 0.11 39.29 -6.22
CA ASP A 493 -1.09 40.07 -6.58
C ASP A 493 -0.85 40.83 -7.92
N GLY A 494 -1.85 40.80 -8.81
CA GLY A 494 -1.81 41.37 -10.17
C GLY A 494 -2.13 42.85 -10.34
#